data_AF-A0A497N2E2-F1
#
_entry.id   AF-A0A497N2E2-F1
#
_cell.length_a   1.000
_cell.length_b   1.000
_cell.length_c   1.000
_cell.angle_alpha   90.00
_cell.angle_beta   90.00
_cell.angle_gamma   90.00
#
_symmetry.space_group_name_H-M   'P 1'
#
loop_
_entity.id
_entity.type
_entity.pdbx_description
1 polymer ?
#
loop_
_entity_poly.entity_id
_entity_poly.type
_entity_poly.pdbx_seq_one_letter_code
_entity_poly.pdbx_strand_id
1 'polypeptide(L)' 'MGWTKIYVLEEPKLENPILVQGLPGLGFVGKLTVTYIIDELKLKPFARLYSSYLTLI' A
#
# COMPACT_ATOMS: atom_id res chain seq x y z
N MET A 1 -9.44 22.29 5.73
CA MET A 1 -9.39 21.78 4.34
C MET A 1 -8.49 20.56 4.34
N GLY A 2 -9.02 19.36 4.04
CA GLY A 2 -8.22 18.14 4.03
C GLY A 2 -7.75 17.76 2.62
N TRP A 3 -6.70 16.94 2.54
CA TRP A 3 -6.08 16.51 1.29
C TRP A 3 -5.70 15.03 1.31
N THR A 4 -5.63 14.42 0.14
CA THR A 4 -5.06 13.07 -0.09
C THR A 4 -4.18 13.15 -1.33
N LYS A 5 -2.95 12.64 -1.25
CA LYS A 5 -1.96 12.70 -2.33
C LYS A 5 -1.28 11.35 -2.48
N ILE A 6 -1.09 10.94 -3.73
CA ILE A 6 -0.26 9.79 -4.09
C ILE A 6 1.06 10.33 -4.62
N TYR A 7 2.15 9.93 -4.00
CA TYR A 7 3.51 10.22 -4.42
C TYR A 7 4.07 9.01 -5.16
N VAL A 8 4.22 9.11 -6.47
CA VAL A 8 4.74 8.04 -7.33
C VAL A 8 6.28 8.07 -7.29
N LEU A 9 6.88 6.91 -7.00
CA LEU A 9 8.34 6.70 -6.98
C LEU A 9 8.83 6.20 -8.34
N GLU A 10 8.07 5.30 -8.95
CA GLU A 10 8.34 4.70 -10.26
C GLU A 10 7.00 4.38 -10.93
N GLU A 11 6.88 4.59 -12.23
CA GLU A 11 5.71 4.16 -12.99
C GLU A 11 5.84 2.67 -13.37
N PRO A 12 5.02 1.77 -12.78
CA PRO A 12 5.12 0.36 -13.09
C PRO A 12 4.51 0.07 -14.47
N LYS A 13 5.11 -0.86 -15.21
CA LYS A 13 4.49 -1.45 -16.40
C LYS A 13 3.57 -2.58 -15.95
N LEU A 14 2.27 -2.38 -16.08
CA LEU A 14 1.24 -3.34 -15.65
C LEU A 14 0.44 -3.82 -16.86
N GLU A 15 0.17 -5.11 -16.93
CA GLU A 15 -0.74 -5.72 -17.90
C GLU A 15 -1.76 -6.57 -17.13
N ASN A 16 -3.03 -6.17 -17.16
CA ASN A 16 -4.13 -6.81 -16.41
C ASN A 16 -3.79 -7.14 -14.93
N PRO A 17 -3.34 -6.16 -14.13
CA PRO A 17 -2.88 -6.41 -12.77
C PRO A 17 -4.02 -6.79 -11.82
N ILE A 18 -3.68 -7.54 -10.77
CA ILE A 18 -4.56 -7.80 -9.64
C ILE A 18 -4.17 -6.89 -8.48
N LEU A 19 -5.15 -6.14 -7.96
CA LEU A 19 -4.95 -5.36 -6.73
C LEU A 19 -5.21 -6.24 -5.52
N VAL A 20 -4.18 -6.42 -4.69
CA VAL A 20 -4.29 -7.05 -3.37
C VAL A 20 -4.09 -5.98 -2.32
N GLN A 21 -5.00 -5.89 -1.35
CA GLN A 21 -5.00 -4.86 -0.31
C GLN A 21 -4.98 -5.50 1.08
N GLY A 22 -4.19 -4.91 1.97
CA GLY A 22 -3.99 -5.39 3.35
C GLY A 22 -3.72 -4.24 4.30
N LEU A 23 -4.73 -3.39 4.54
CA LEU A 23 -4.62 -2.32 5.54
C LEU A 23 -4.86 -2.86 6.96
N PRO A 24 -4.44 -2.12 8.00
CA PRO A 24 -4.76 -2.45 9.39
C PRO A 24 -6.26 -2.64 9.62
N GLY A 25 -6.63 -3.66 10.40
CA GLY A 25 -8.01 -4.04 10.72
C GLY A 25 -8.05 -5.05 11.86
N LEU A 26 -9.20 -5.72 12.08
CA LEU A 26 -9.35 -6.69 13.17
C LEU A 26 -8.33 -7.84 13.06
N GLY A 27 -7.58 -8.09 14.13
CA GLY A 27 -6.59 -9.17 14.19
C GLY A 27 -5.42 -9.02 13.21
N PHE A 28 -5.29 -7.88 12.52
CA PHE A 28 -4.25 -7.60 11.54
C PHE A 28 -4.09 -8.64 10.41
N VAL A 29 -5.08 -9.50 10.18
CA VAL A 29 -4.96 -10.63 9.24
C VAL A 29 -4.57 -10.15 7.84
N GLY A 30 -5.34 -9.22 7.26
CA GLY A 30 -5.04 -8.69 5.93
C GLY A 30 -3.68 -7.99 5.84
N LYS A 31 -3.31 -7.18 6.85
CA LYS A 31 -2.00 -6.52 6.92
C LYS A 31 -0.86 -7.54 6.93
N LEU A 32 -0.91 -8.51 7.83
CA LEU A 32 0.14 -9.52 7.98
C LEU A 32 0.25 -10.38 6.72
N THR A 33 -0.86 -10.78 6.11
CA THR A 33 -0.86 -11.54 4.85
C THR A 33 -0.20 -10.76 3.72
N VAL A 34 -0.55 -9.49 3.51
CA VAL A 34 0.04 -8.68 2.43
C VAL A 34 1.51 -8.35 2.71
N THR A 35 1.86 -8.04 3.96
CA THR A 35 3.26 -7.83 4.35
C THR A 35 4.11 -9.06 4.07
N TYR A 36 3.62 -10.26 4.43
CA TYR A 36 4.29 -11.51 4.14
C TYR A 36 4.53 -11.71 2.63
N ILE A 37 3.51 -11.46 1.79
CA ILE A 37 3.65 -11.55 0.32
C ILE A 37 4.71 -10.57 -0.20
N ILE A 38 4.73 -9.33 0.30
CA ILE A 38 5.72 -8.32 -0.08
C ILE A 38 7.14 -8.80 0.26
N ASP A 39 7.33 -9.33 1.46
CA ASP A 39 8.63 -9.77 1.96
C ASP A 39 9.15 -11.00 1.20
N GLU A 40 8.32 -12.03 1.03
CA GLU A 40 8.69 -13.27 0.33
C GLU A 40 9.00 -13.03 -1.15
N LEU A 41 8.20 -12.20 -1.82
CA LEU A 41 8.40 -11.86 -3.23
C LEU A 41 9.39 -10.71 -3.44
N LYS A 42 9.93 -10.13 -2.35
CA LYS A 42 10.86 -8.99 -2.36
C LYS A 42 10.37 -7.83 -3.22
N LEU A 43 9.07 -7.51 -3.11
CA LEU A 43 8.44 -6.47 -3.91
C LEU A 43 8.98 -5.09 -3.53
N LYS A 44 9.08 -4.20 -4.53
CA LYS A 44 9.54 -2.83 -4.35
C LYS A 44 8.36 -1.86 -4.39
N PRO A 45 8.36 -0.80 -3.56
CA PRO A 45 7.29 0.19 -3.58
C PRO A 45 7.35 1.03 -4.87
N PHE A 46 6.21 1.21 -5.55
CA PHE A 46 6.09 2.08 -6.72
C PHE A 46 5.45 3.44 -6.39
N ALA A 47 4.69 3.54 -5.30
CA ALA A 47 4.03 4.77 -4.85
C ALA A 47 3.78 4.76 -3.33
N ARG A 48 3.47 5.94 -2.77
CA ARG A 48 3.06 6.16 -1.38
C ARG A 48 1.82 7.03 -1.32
N LEU A 49 0.86 6.68 -0.47
CA LEU A 49 -0.34 7.48 -0.23
C LEU A 49 -0.19 8.25 1.08
N TYR A 50 -0.47 9.55 1.03
CA TYR A 50 -0.50 10.44 2.18
C TYR A 50 -1.86 11.13 2.23
N SER A 51 -2.33 11.44 3.43
CA SER A 51 -3.57 12.16 3.60
C SER A 51 -3.59 12.91 4.92
N SER A 52 -4.16 14.12 4.92
CA SER A 52 -4.40 14.86 6.18
C SER A 52 -5.47 14.21 7.05
N TYR A 53 -6.20 13.22 6.52
CA TYR A 53 -7.20 12.46 7.28
C TYR A 53 -6.60 11.25 8.01
N LEU A 54 -5.35 10.89 7.72
CA LEU A 54 -4.64 9.80 8.39
C LEU A 54 -3.79 10.38 9.52
N THR A 55 -4.05 9.95 10.75
CA THR A 55 -3.18 10.26 11.90
C THR A 55 -1.94 9.38 11.79
N LEU A 56 -0.89 9.86 11.14
CA LEU A 56 0.44 9.27 11.24
C LEU A 56 0.93 9.51 12.67
N ILE A 57 0.85 8.46 13.51
CA ILE A 57 1.69 8.36 14.71
C ILE A 57 3.03 7.76 14.25
#